data_AF-A0A0G4I4Z9-F1
#
_entry.id   AF-A0A0G4I4Z9-F1
#
_cell.length_a   1.000
_cell.length_b   1.000
_cell.length_c   1.000
_cell.angle_alpha   90.00
_cell.angle_beta   90.00
_cell.angle_gamma   90.00
#
_symmetry.space_group_name_H-M   'P 1'
#
loop_
_entity.id
_entity.type
_entity.pdbx_description
1 polymer ?
#
loop_
_entity_poly.entity_id
_entity_poly.type
_entity_poly.pdbx_seq_one_letter_code
_entity_poly.pdbx_strand_id
1 'polypeptide(L)'
;MKTYRKLKELHPPRRTRYETKPLPVDPPWLELTLDSLLQAAHSATRGSAQGISGWRYEHICFFLPDNGSGGGAGSYTLLTVVQCLAAGNAPPSFLHLLASRRSFALNKDTKGDKVRPITIGDVL
;
A
#
# COMPACT_ATOMS: atom_id res chain seq x y z
N MET A 1 10.40 25.78 -4.38
CA MET A 1 11.57 24.95 -4.81
C MET A 1 12.55 24.55 -3.69
N LYS A 2 12.71 25.29 -2.58
CA LYS A 2 13.67 24.94 -1.50
C LYS A 2 13.41 23.58 -0.82
N THR A 3 12.14 23.22 -0.60
CA THR A 3 11.76 21.96 0.09
C THR A 3 12.14 20.70 -0.69
N TYR A 4 11.99 20.72 -2.01
CA TYR A 4 12.34 19.58 -2.87
C TYR A 4 13.85 19.30 -2.89
N ARG A 5 14.69 20.35 -2.96
CA ARG A 5 16.16 20.19 -2.86
C ARG A 5 16.56 19.60 -1.51
N LYS A 6 16.01 20.13 -0.41
CA LYS A 6 16.28 19.63 0.95
C LYS A 6 15.88 18.16 1.12
N LEU A 7 14.76 17.74 0.53
CA LEU A 7 14.33 16.33 0.53
C LEU A 7 15.28 15.45 -0.29
N LYS A 8 15.76 15.91 -1.44
CA LYS A 8 16.69 15.17 -2.30
C LYS A 8 18.07 15.00 -1.66
N GLU A 9 18.54 16.00 -0.91
CA GLU A 9 19.79 15.92 -0.13
C GLU A 9 19.68 14.94 1.04
N LEU A 10 18.51 14.88 1.70
CA LEU A 10 18.25 13.91 2.78
C LEU A 10 18.07 12.47 2.29
N HIS A 11 17.77 12.25 1.00
CA HIS A 11 17.59 10.92 0.40
C HIS A 11 18.42 10.79 -0.87
N PRO A 12 19.75 10.66 -0.75
CA PRO A 12 20.58 10.40 -1.92
C PRO A 12 20.09 9.12 -2.61
N PRO A 13 20.23 9.02 -3.95
CA PRO A 13 19.86 7.82 -4.69
C PRO A 13 20.54 6.60 -4.06
N ARG A 14 19.77 5.55 -3.73
CA ARG A 14 20.34 4.29 -3.23
C ARG A 14 21.28 3.74 -4.29
N ARG A 15 22.59 3.74 -3.99
CA ARG A 15 23.64 3.17 -4.85
C ARG A 15 23.91 1.70 -4.53
N THR A 16 23.46 1.22 -3.37
CA THR A 16 23.56 -0.18 -2.98
C THR A 16 22.52 -1.01 -3.73
N ARG A 17 23.00 -2.06 -4.40
CA ARG A 17 22.15 -3.06 -5.06
C ARG A 17 21.31 -3.75 -3.98
N TYR A 18 20.03 -3.98 -4.26
CA TYR A 18 19.19 -4.78 -3.37
C TYR A 18 19.72 -6.21 -3.35
N GLU A 19 20.16 -6.69 -2.18
CA GLU A 19 20.39 -8.12 -1.98
C GLU A 19 19.04 -8.79 -1.75
N THR A 20 18.58 -9.55 -2.74
CA THR A 20 17.42 -10.42 -2.60
C THR A 20 17.87 -11.73 -1.98
N LYS A 21 17.26 -12.13 -0.85
CA LYS A 21 17.43 -13.49 -0.35
C LYS A 21 16.77 -14.46 -1.34
N PRO A 22 17.39 -15.61 -1.64
CA PRO A 22 16.72 -16.65 -2.41
C PRO A 22 15.46 -17.09 -1.65
N LEU A 23 14.35 -17.18 -2.36
CA LEU A 23 13.11 -17.74 -1.82
C LEU A 23 13.29 -19.25 -1.61
N PRO A 24 12.61 -19.85 -0.63
CA PRO A 24 12.48 -21.31 -0.56
C PRO A 24 11.96 -21.87 -1.89
N VAL A 25 12.30 -23.14 -2.19
CA VAL A 25 11.90 -23.80 -3.45
C VAL A 25 10.37 -23.85 -3.61
N ASP A 26 9.64 -24.00 -2.49
CA ASP A 26 8.18 -23.97 -2.44
C ASP A 26 7.71 -23.17 -1.20
N PRO A 27 7.57 -21.84 -1.30
CA PRO A 27 6.97 -21.07 -0.22
C PRO A 27 5.49 -21.43 -0.06
N PRO A 28 4.94 -21.43 1.17
CA PRO A 28 3.51 -21.66 1.36
C PRO A 28 2.70 -20.59 0.62
N TRP A 29 1.64 -21.02 -0.06
CA TRP A 29 0.72 -20.11 -0.74
C TRP A 29 -0.08 -19.31 0.30
N LEU A 30 -0.22 -18.01 0.07
CA LEU A 30 -1.06 -17.17 0.90
C LEU A 30 -2.52 -17.38 0.50
N GLU A 31 -3.28 -18.11 1.32
CA GLU A 31 -4.72 -18.25 1.14
C GLU A 31 -5.43 -16.98 1.61
N LEU A 32 -6.14 -16.32 0.69
CA LEU A 32 -6.89 -15.10 0.95
C LEU A 32 -8.39 -15.38 0.84
N THR A 33 -9.10 -15.09 1.93
CA THR A 33 -10.56 -15.09 2.00
C THR A 33 -11.09 -13.67 2.12
N LEU A 34 -12.38 -13.48 1.85
CA LEU A 34 -13.03 -12.20 2.04
C LEU A 34 -12.89 -11.70 3.49
N ASP A 35 -13.04 -12.61 4.46
CA ASP A 35 -12.91 -12.29 5.89
C ASP A 35 -11.49 -11.85 6.25
N SER A 36 -10.47 -12.51 5.71
CA SER A 36 -9.07 -12.11 5.93
C SER A 36 -8.80 -10.70 5.38
N LEU A 37 -9.41 -10.35 4.26
CA LEU A 37 -9.27 -9.05 3.63
C LEU A 37 -10.03 -7.95 4.40
N LEU A 38 -11.24 -8.27 4.90
CA LEU A 38 -12.01 -7.37 5.76
C LEU A 38 -11.27 -7.11 7.07
N GLN A 39 -10.74 -8.16 7.71
CA GLN A 39 -9.96 -8.05 8.93
C GLN A 39 -8.69 -7.20 8.70
N ALA A 40 -8.01 -7.39 7.57
CA ALA A 40 -6.87 -6.56 7.19
C ALA A 40 -7.27 -5.09 7.00
N ALA A 41 -8.38 -4.81 6.32
CA ALA A 41 -8.88 -3.46 6.12
C ALA A 41 -9.24 -2.78 7.45
N HIS A 42 -9.83 -3.52 8.39
CA HIS A 42 -10.19 -3.02 9.73
C HIS A 42 -9.00 -2.83 10.67
N SER A 43 -7.86 -3.49 10.40
CA SER A 43 -6.64 -3.31 11.19
C SER A 43 -6.02 -1.92 11.03
N ALA A 44 -6.35 -1.22 9.93
CA ALA A 44 -5.85 0.11 9.68
C ALA A 44 -6.55 1.15 10.57
N THR A 45 -5.79 2.09 11.11
CA THR A 45 -6.36 3.19 11.88
C THR A 45 -7.14 4.14 10.97
N ARG A 46 -8.34 4.53 11.43
CA ARG A 46 -9.18 5.49 10.71
C ARG A 46 -8.42 6.78 10.42
N GLY A 47 -8.58 7.31 9.21
CA GLY A 47 -7.88 8.52 8.79
C GLY A 47 -6.43 8.29 8.35
N SER A 48 -6.01 7.02 8.19
CA SER A 48 -4.75 6.66 7.54
C SER A 48 -4.60 7.39 6.19
N ALA A 49 -3.37 7.79 5.89
CA ALA A 49 -3.09 8.59 4.71
C ALA A 49 -3.19 7.72 3.44
N GLN A 50 -3.85 8.29 2.42
CA GLN A 50 -4.04 7.63 1.13
C GLN A 50 -2.75 7.57 0.30
N GLY A 51 -2.62 6.49 -0.47
CA GLY A 51 -1.57 6.29 -1.47
C GLY A 51 -1.72 7.17 -2.71
N ILE A 52 -1.12 6.75 -3.82
CA ILE A 52 -1.12 7.53 -5.06
C ILE A 52 -2.46 7.45 -5.80
N SER A 53 -3.19 6.35 -5.66
CA SER A 53 -4.56 6.20 -6.17
C SER A 53 -5.57 7.13 -5.51
N GLY A 54 -5.25 7.66 -4.31
CA GLY A 54 -6.19 8.37 -3.46
C GLY A 54 -7.14 7.47 -2.66
N TRP A 55 -7.02 6.15 -2.78
CA TRP A 55 -7.82 5.21 -2.01
C TRP A 55 -7.42 5.20 -0.54
N ARG A 56 -8.40 4.90 0.32
CA ARG A 56 -8.24 4.73 1.75
C ARG A 56 -8.85 3.40 2.17
N TYR A 57 -8.48 2.92 3.36
CA TYR A 57 -9.04 1.67 3.90
C TYR A 57 -10.56 1.74 4.05
N GLU A 58 -11.13 2.93 4.33
CA GLU A 58 -12.58 3.11 4.37
C GLU A 58 -13.26 2.83 3.01
N HIS A 59 -12.57 3.09 1.88
CA HIS A 59 -13.07 2.75 0.55
C HIS A 59 -12.99 1.23 0.29
N ILE A 60 -12.02 0.53 0.89
CA ILE A 60 -11.93 -0.93 0.80
C ILE A 60 -13.06 -1.58 1.60
N CYS A 61 -13.30 -1.10 2.83
CA CYS A 61 -14.41 -1.55 3.67
C CYS A 61 -15.78 -1.39 3.01
N PHE A 62 -15.98 -0.34 2.18
CA PHE A 62 -17.21 -0.18 1.41
C PHE A 62 -17.51 -1.40 0.50
N PHE A 63 -16.48 -2.04 -0.05
CA PHE A 63 -16.64 -3.23 -0.88
C PHE A 63 -16.66 -4.54 -0.07
N LEU A 64 -16.51 -4.51 1.25
CA LEU A 64 -16.40 -5.68 2.10
C LEU A 64 -17.47 -5.60 3.22
N PRO A 65 -18.68 -6.15 3.01
CA PRO A 65 -19.76 -6.02 3.98
C PRO A 65 -19.48 -6.79 5.29
N ASP A 66 -19.71 -6.15 6.43
CA ASP A 66 -19.43 -6.66 7.79
C ASP A 66 -20.15 -7.96 8.18
N ASN A 67 -21.27 -8.26 7.53
CA ASN A 67 -22.20 -9.31 7.94
C ASN A 67 -22.10 -10.58 7.09
N GLY A 68 -21.06 -10.73 6.26
CA GLY A 68 -20.89 -11.90 5.38
C GLY A 68 -22.04 -12.07 4.37
N SER A 69 -22.94 -11.08 4.27
CA SER A 69 -24.07 -11.03 3.35
C SER A 69 -23.51 -10.80 1.95
N GLY A 70 -23.09 -11.91 1.32
CA GLY A 70 -22.86 -12.06 -0.11
C GLY A 70 -22.23 -10.84 -0.77
N GLY A 71 -20.91 -10.76 -0.74
CA GLY A 71 -20.15 -9.73 -1.43
C GLY A 71 -20.69 -9.51 -2.85
N GLY A 72 -21.03 -8.27 -3.19
CA GLY A 72 -21.45 -7.95 -4.54
C GLY A 72 -20.33 -8.22 -5.55
N ALA A 73 -20.60 -8.00 -6.83
CA ALA A 73 -19.57 -8.12 -7.89
C ALA A 73 -18.26 -7.36 -7.54
N GLY A 74 -18.36 -6.24 -6.83
CA GLY A 74 -17.21 -5.46 -6.35
C GLY A 74 -16.33 -6.20 -5.33
N SER A 75 -16.91 -6.92 -4.37
CA SER A 75 -16.18 -7.66 -3.34
C SER A 75 -15.37 -8.82 -3.94
N TYR A 76 -15.98 -9.57 -4.85
CA TYR A 76 -15.29 -10.65 -5.57
C TYR A 76 -14.22 -10.13 -6.53
N THR A 77 -14.45 -8.99 -7.16
CA THR A 77 -13.44 -8.35 -8.02
C THR A 77 -12.22 -7.94 -7.19
N LEU A 78 -12.45 -7.31 -6.03
CA LEU A 78 -11.38 -6.95 -5.11
C LEU A 78 -10.60 -8.19 -4.65
N LEU A 79 -11.29 -9.24 -4.18
CA LEU A 79 -10.66 -10.48 -3.74
C LEU A 79 -9.84 -11.14 -4.86
N THR A 80 -10.37 -11.17 -6.09
CA THR A 80 -9.66 -11.71 -7.26
C THR A 80 -8.37 -10.94 -7.53
N VAL A 81 -8.43 -9.60 -7.47
CA VAL A 81 -7.23 -8.77 -7.61
C VAL A 81 -6.21 -9.12 -6.53
N VAL A 82 -6.59 -9.15 -5.25
CA VAL A 82 -5.64 -9.46 -4.17
C VAL A 82 -5.07 -10.88 -4.30
N GLN A 83 -5.86 -11.87 -4.72
CA GLN A 83 -5.38 -13.22 -5.01
C GLN A 83 -4.37 -13.25 -6.16
N CYS A 84 -4.60 -12.49 -7.24
CA CYS A 84 -3.61 -12.33 -8.30
C CYS A 84 -2.31 -11.71 -7.77
N LEU A 85 -2.39 -10.72 -6.88
CA LEU A 85 -1.21 -10.11 -6.24
C LEU A 85 -0.44 -11.11 -5.38
N ALA A 86 -1.15 -11.86 -4.54
CA ALA A 86 -0.57 -12.88 -3.67
C ALA A 86 0.10 -14.01 -4.46
N ALA A 87 -0.45 -14.35 -5.63
CA ALA A 87 0.13 -15.32 -6.55
C ALA A 87 1.29 -14.76 -7.41
N GLY A 88 1.64 -13.48 -7.25
CA GLY A 88 2.68 -12.83 -8.06
C GLY A 88 2.25 -12.52 -9.51
N ASN A 89 0.97 -12.64 -9.82
CA ASN A 89 0.37 -12.46 -11.15
C ASN A 89 -0.28 -11.08 -11.32
N ALA A 90 0.33 -10.05 -10.74
CA ALA A 90 -0.17 -8.67 -10.81
C ALA A 90 -0.14 -8.14 -12.27
N PRO A 91 -1.22 -7.50 -12.77
CA PRO A 91 -1.18 -6.84 -14.07
C PRO A 91 -0.08 -5.75 -14.13
N PRO A 92 0.59 -5.53 -15.27
CA PRO A 92 1.66 -4.53 -15.36
C PRO A 92 1.25 -3.11 -14.95
N SER A 93 0.01 -2.71 -15.26
CA SER A 93 -0.56 -1.42 -14.83
C SER A 93 -0.66 -1.32 -13.30
N PHE A 94 -0.94 -2.44 -12.63
CA PHE A 94 -1.01 -2.53 -11.18
C PHE A 94 0.38 -2.56 -10.54
N LEU A 95 1.37 -3.19 -11.19
CA LEU A 95 2.77 -3.13 -10.74
C LEU A 95 3.29 -1.69 -10.72
N HIS A 96 2.90 -0.86 -11.70
CA HIS A 96 3.24 0.56 -11.67
C HIS A 96 2.63 1.29 -10.47
N LEU A 97 1.39 0.94 -10.10
CA LEU A 97 0.73 1.46 -8.90
C LEU A 97 1.49 1.06 -7.63
N LEU A 98 1.86 -0.22 -7.49
CA LEU A 98 2.61 -0.75 -6.34
C LEU A 98 4.04 -0.20 -6.24
N ALA A 99 4.70 0.00 -7.38
CA ALA A 99 6.03 0.59 -7.44
C ALA A 99 6.01 2.11 -7.16
N SER A 100 4.89 2.76 -7.48
CA SER A 100 4.68 4.17 -7.19
C SER A 100 4.36 4.38 -5.73
N ARG A 101 4.81 5.50 -5.17
CA ARG A 101 4.52 5.86 -3.78
C ARG A 101 4.25 7.34 -3.64
N ARG A 102 3.29 7.68 -2.78
CA ARG A 102 3.03 9.07 -2.42
C ARG A 102 4.05 9.51 -1.38
N SER A 103 4.80 10.57 -1.67
CA SER A 103 5.77 11.14 -0.73
C SER A 103 5.36 12.53 -0.29
N PHE A 104 5.49 12.83 1.00
CA PHE A 104 5.26 14.17 1.54
C PHE A 104 6.16 14.44 2.75
N ALA A 105 6.30 15.73 3.06
CA ALA A 105 7.07 16.22 4.19
C ALA A 105 6.13 16.45 5.37
N LEU A 106 6.34 15.74 6.48
CA LEU A 106 5.66 15.97 7.74
C LEU A 106 6.51 16.88 8.63
N ASN A 107 6.02 18.09 8.92
CA ASN A 107 6.68 18.98 9.88
C ASN A 107 6.48 18.43 11.30
N LYS A 108 7.57 18.28 12.04
CA LYS A 108 7.60 17.80 13.43
C LYS A 108 7.58 18.92 14.46
N ASP A 109 7.84 20.15 14.03
CA ASP A 109 7.73 21.35 14.84
C ASP A 109 6.90 22.42 14.12
N THR A 110 6.44 23.41 14.88
CA THR A 110 5.68 24.55 14.38
C THR A 110 6.51 25.50 13.52
N LYS A 111 7.85 25.44 13.65
CA LYS A 111 8.80 26.26 12.89
C LYS A 111 9.08 25.71 11.50
N GLY A 112 8.78 24.44 11.24
CA GLY A 112 9.04 23.77 9.96
C GLY A 112 10.52 23.40 9.73
N ASP A 113 11.34 23.50 10.77
CA ASP A 113 12.78 23.24 10.69
C ASP A 113 13.08 21.74 10.77
N LYS A 114 12.25 21.00 11.53
CA LYS A 114 12.31 19.53 11.63
C LYS A 114 11.28 18.90 10.69
N VAL A 115 11.76 18.39 9.56
CA VAL A 115 10.93 17.70 8.57
C VAL A 115 11.19 16.20 8.64
N ARG A 116 10.13 15.41 8.76
CA ARG A 116 10.17 13.97 8.52
C ARG A 116 9.60 13.65 7.13
N PRO A 117 10.41 13.15 6.20
CA PRO A 117 9.93 12.60 4.94
C PRO A 117 9.10 11.33 5.22
N ILE A 118 7.93 11.22 4.60
CA ILE A 118 7.08 10.03 4.67
C ILE A 118 6.77 9.59 3.25
N THR A 119 6.86 8.29 3.01
CA THR A 119 6.49 7.67 1.74
C THR A 119 5.47 6.57 2.04
N ILE A 120 4.33 6.63 1.37
CA ILE A 120 3.17 5.77 1.61
C ILE A 120 2.88 4.95 0.35
N GLY A 121 2.70 3.63 0.55
CA GLY A 121 2.25 2.72 -0.51
C GLY A 121 0.77 2.91 -0.82
N ASP A 122 0.28 2.24 -1.86
CA ASP A 122 -1.17 2.15 -2.03
C ASP A 122 -1.80 1.21 -0.99
N VAL A 123 -3.12 1.24 -0.89
CA VAL A 123 -3.86 0.46 0.11
C VAL A 123 -3.84 -1.05 -0.18
N LEU A 124 -3.67 -1.40 -1.46
CA LEU A 124 -3.63 -2.77 -1.98
C LEU A 124 -2.20 -3.19 -2.34
#